data_AF-A0A2M8JYQ1-F1
#
_entry.id   AF-A0A2M8JYQ1-F1
#
_cell.length_a   1.000
_cell.length_b   1.000
_cell.length_c   1.000
_cell.angle_alpha   90.00
_cell.angle_beta   90.00
_cell.angle_gamma   90.00
#
_symmetry.space_group_name_H-M   'P 1'
#
loop_
_entity.id
_entity.type
_entity.pdbx_description
1 polymer ?
#
loop_
_entity_poly.entity_id
_entity_poly.type
_entity_poly.pdbx_seq_one_letter_code
_entity_poly.pdbx_strand_id
1 'polypeptide(L)' 'MKVAVSDSLPKYTAEMVSNKRDFICGMPVTAGIADTAHYKDKVYGFCATECKEEFLKSPEAYTAKK' A
#
# COMPACT_ATOMS: atom_id res chain seq x y z
N MET A 1 -0.44 -0.96 33.32
CA MET A 1 0.39 -2.03 32.75
C MET A 1 1.00 -1.53 31.46
N LYS A 2 2.31 -1.65 31.30
CA LYS A 2 3.12 -1.09 30.22
C LYS A 2 3.31 -2.17 29.16
N VAL A 3 2.59 -2.09 28.05
CA VAL A 3 2.90 -2.93 26.88
C VAL A 3 4.00 -2.22 26.11
N ALA A 4 5.23 -2.59 26.44
CA ALA A 4 6.38 -2.39 25.58
C ALA A 4 6.34 -3.49 24.50
N VAL A 5 5.96 -3.12 23.28
CA VAL A 5 6.61 -3.66 22.10
C VAL A 5 6.96 -2.46 21.22
N SER A 6 8.26 -2.22 21.13
CA SER A 6 8.90 -1.13 20.39
C SER A 6 9.42 -1.63 19.04
N ASP A 7 8.71 -2.52 18.35
CA ASP A 7 9.14 -2.97 17.04
C ASP A 7 7.98 -2.88 16.04
N SER A 8 8.12 -1.90 15.13
CA SER A 8 7.41 -1.81 13.87
C SER A 8 5.89 -1.63 13.95
N LEU A 9 5.45 -0.47 14.44
CA LEU A 9 4.21 0.10 13.89
C LEU A 9 4.39 0.15 12.36
N PRO A 10 3.42 -0.31 11.56
CA PRO A 10 3.48 -0.09 10.13
C PRO A 10 3.59 1.42 9.94
N LYS A 11 4.71 1.90 9.36
CA LYS A 11 4.94 3.33 9.12
C LYS A 11 3.81 3.96 8.30
N TYR A 12 3.04 3.13 7.60
CA TYR A 12 1.91 3.50 6.77
C TYR A 12 0.75 2.54 7.05
N THR A 13 -0.43 3.05 7.41
CA THR A 13 -1.65 2.23 7.55
C THR A 13 -2.52 2.34 6.31
N ALA A 14 -3.32 1.28 6.05
CA ALA A 14 -4.28 1.23 4.94
C ALA A 14 -5.29 2.39 4.93
N GLU A 15 -5.45 3.09 6.05
CA GLU A 15 -6.34 4.24 6.21
C GLU A 15 -5.74 5.52 5.62
N MET A 16 -4.41 5.59 5.52
CA MET A 16 -3.67 6.73 4.94
C MET A 16 -3.65 6.69 3.41
N VAL A 17 -4.02 5.54 2.83
CA VAL A 17 -3.98 5.29 1.39
C VAL A 17 -5.39 5.11 0.86
N SER A 18 -5.64 5.54 -0.37
CA SER A 18 -6.92 5.46 -1.08
C SER A 18 -7.25 4.04 -1.58
N ASN A 19 -6.52 3.04 -1.10
CA ASN A 19 -6.60 1.65 -1.53
C ASN A 19 -6.74 0.72 -0.33
N LYS A 20 -7.66 -0.24 -0.39
CA LYS A 20 -7.83 -1.27 0.66
C LYS A 20 -7.16 -2.60 0.31
N ARG A 21 -6.80 -2.83 -0.96
CA ARG A 21 -6.20 -4.09 -1.44
C ARG A 21 -5.17 -3.81 -2.51
N ASP A 22 -3.98 -4.33 -2.34
CA ASP A 22 -2.90 -4.20 -3.32
C ASP A 22 -3.37 -4.66 -4.71
N PHE A 23 -3.24 -3.80 -5.72
CA PHE A 23 -3.70 -4.12 -7.07
C PHE A 23 -2.79 -5.12 -7.79
N ILE A 24 -1.57 -5.33 -7.30
CA ILE A 24 -0.59 -6.24 -7.91
C ILE A 24 -0.77 -7.64 -7.38
N CYS A 25 -0.73 -7.81 -6.05
CA CYS A 25 -0.80 -9.13 -5.43
C CYS A 25 -2.20 -9.50 -4.91
N GLY A 26 -3.13 -8.55 -4.83
CA GLY A 26 -4.47 -8.78 -4.28
C GLY A 26 -4.52 -8.89 -2.76
N MET A 27 -3.37 -8.77 -2.07
CA MET A 27 -3.33 -8.81 -0.61
C MET A 27 -3.92 -7.54 0.01
N PRO A 28 -4.56 -7.65 1.18
CA PRO A 28 -5.08 -6.48 1.87
C PRO A 28 -3.92 -5.61 2.38
N VAL A 29 -3.92 -4.32 2.03
CA VAL A 29 -2.90 -3.37 2.52
C VAL A 29 -3.01 -3.14 4.04
N THR A 30 -4.09 -3.61 4.66
CA THR A 30 -4.27 -3.62 6.12
C THR A 30 -3.32 -4.59 6.82
N ALA A 31 -2.75 -5.57 6.11
CA ALA A 31 -1.78 -6.51 6.67
C ALA A 31 -0.40 -5.86 6.91
N GLY A 32 -0.11 -4.76 6.21
CA GLY A 32 1.15 -4.04 6.29
C GLY A 32 1.49 -3.44 4.93
N ILE A 33 1.83 -2.16 4.94
CA ILE A 33 2.29 -1.44 3.76
C ILE A 33 3.81 -1.38 3.83
N ALA A 34 4.48 -1.93 2.83
CA ALA A 34 5.93 -1.80 2.67
C ALA A 34 6.31 -0.49 1.95
N ASP A 35 5.53 -0.08 0.95
CA ASP A 35 5.76 1.15 0.19
C ASP A 35 4.43 1.80 -0.23
N THR A 36 4.43 3.11 -0.47
CA THR A 36 3.28 3.86 -0.97
C THR A 36 3.64 4.64 -2.22
N ALA A 37 2.81 4.59 -3.27
CA ALA A 37 2.97 5.42 -4.47
C ALA A 37 1.86 6.47 -4.59
N HIS A 38 2.21 7.66 -5.05
CA HIS A 38 1.26 8.74 -5.30
C HIS A 38 0.83 8.71 -6.77
N TYR A 39 -0.47 8.62 -7.03
CA TYR A 39 -1.01 8.59 -8.38
C TYR A 39 -2.38 9.27 -8.44
N LYS A 40 -2.59 10.19 -9.39
CA LYS A 40 -3.83 10.96 -9.57
C LYS A 40 -4.38 11.57 -8.26
N ASP A 41 -3.51 12.24 -7.50
CA ASP A 41 -3.84 12.88 -6.21
C ASP A 41 -4.26 11.91 -5.09
N LYS A 42 -4.07 10.60 -5.32
CA LYS A 42 -4.36 9.54 -4.36
C LYS A 42 -3.07 8.82 -3.98
N VAL A 43 -2.97 8.45 -2.70
CA VAL A 43 -1.89 7.60 -2.21
C VAL A 43 -2.33 6.15 -2.31
N TYR A 44 -1.51 5.27 -2.86
CA TYR A 44 -1.75 3.84 -2.99
C TYR A 44 -0.74 3.08 -2.15
N GLY A 45 -1.22 2.20 -1.27
CA GLY A 45 -0.37 1.32 -0.47
C GLY A 45 -0.03 0.05 -1.22
N PHE A 46 1.23 -0.37 -1.09
CA PHE A 46 1.78 -1.61 -1.62
C PHE A 46 2.37 -2.47 -0.53
N CYS A 47 2.11 -3.77 -0.60
CA CYS A 47 2.63 -4.76 0.34
C CYS A 47 4.13 -5.04 0.14
N ALA A 48 4.68 -4.71 -1.04
CA ALA A 48 6.09 -4.92 -1.37
C ALA A 48 6.59 -3.85 -2.36
N THR A 49 7.91 -3.65 -2.40
CA THR A 49 8.57 -2.76 -3.37
C THR A 49 8.32 -3.22 -4.81
N GLU A 50 8.37 -4.52 -5.07
CA GLU A 50 8.03 -5.10 -6.38
C GLU A 50 6.60 -4.73 -6.83
N CYS A 51 5.64 -4.67 -5.89
CA CYS A 51 4.27 -4.25 -6.23
C CYS A 51 4.24 -2.78 -6.66
N LYS A 52 5.03 -1.91 -6.04
CA LYS A 52 5.16 -0.54 -6.53
C LYS A 52 5.82 -0.47 -7.91
N GLU A 53 6.84 -1.28 -8.17
CA GLU A 53 7.52 -1.26 -9.48
C GLU A 53 6.60 -1.74 -10.61
N GLU A 54 5.85 -2.82 -10.39
CA GLU A 54 4.80 -3.28 -11.30
C GLU A 54 3.72 -2.22 -11.50
N PHE A 55 3.31 -1.56 -10.41
CA PHE A 55 2.37 -0.45 -10.49
C PHE A 55 2.93 0.72 -11.29
N LEU A 56 4.21 1.08 -11.14
CA LEU A 56 4.84 2.17 -11.91
C LEU A 56 5.02 1.81 -13.39
N LYS A 57 5.19 0.52 -13.72
CA LYS A 57 5.22 0.03 -15.11
C LYS A 57 3.86 0.08 -15.78
N SER A 58 2.77 -0.14 -15.04
CA SER A 58 1.41 -0.17 -15.60
C SER A 58 0.36 0.48 -14.68
N PRO A 59 0.53 1.75 -14.28
CA PRO A 59 -0.32 2.38 -13.26
C PRO A 59 -1.73 2.59 -13.78
N GLU A 60 -1.87 2.73 -15.10
CA GLU A 60 -3.15 2.83 -15.79
C GLU A 60 -3.94 1.53 -15.69
N ALA A 61 -3.33 0.36 -15.86
CA ALA A 61 -4.05 -0.92 -15.78
C ALA A 61 -4.65 -1.14 -14.38
N TYR A 62 -3.94 -0.71 -13.34
CA TYR A 62 -4.36 -0.87 -11.95
C TYR A 62 -5.31 0.25 -11.48
N THR A 63 -5.17 1.47 -12.01
CA THR A 63 -6.03 2.61 -11.62
C THR A 63 -7.24 2.82 -12.54
N ALA A 64 -7.26 2.23 -13.74
CA ALA A 64 -8.38 2.36 -14.70
C ALA A 64 -9.63 1.56 -14.31
N LYS A 65 -9.57 0.76 -13.25
CA LYS A 65 -10.73 0.06 -12.70
C LYS A 65 -11.59 1.03 -11.89
N LYS A 66 -12.31 1.90 -12.61
CA LYS A 66 -13.35 2.77 -12.08
C LYS A 66 -14.63 1.98 -11.82
#